data_AF-A0A4Z1CU12-F1
#
_entry.id   AF-A0A4Z1CU12-F1
#
_cell.length_a   1.000
_cell.length_b   1.000
_cell.length_c   1.000
_cell.angle_alpha   90.00
_cell.angle_beta   90.00
_cell.angle_gamma   90.00
#
_symmetry.space_group_name_H-M   'P 1'
#
loop_
_entity.id
_entity.type
_entity.pdbx_description
1 polymer ?
#
loop_
_entity_poly.entity_id
_entity_poly.type
_entity_poly.pdbx_seq_one_letter_code
_entity_poly.pdbx_strand_id
1 'polypeptide(L)'
;MHPTLAAPARADQAAPELLARLAAALRKMRTLPEILDDIGDALDPQPPAATEVEDIHERLREDLERLGAIAEAAGIGDPEVWRLIARAAELEAVELPQDHHGRIVHLRKQGAVANDLLERLTATRTIKQVA
;
A
#
# COMPACT_ATOMS: atom_id res chain seq x y z
N MET A 1 -47.13 -3.41 39.45
CA MET A 1 -46.49 -3.22 38.13
C MET A 1 -44.99 -3.23 38.34
N HIS A 2 -44.30 -4.28 37.87
CA HIS A 2 -42.83 -4.36 37.94
C HIS A 2 -42.24 -3.78 36.65
N PRO A 3 -41.24 -2.89 36.70
CA PRO A 3 -40.47 -2.56 35.53
C PRO A 3 -39.46 -3.69 35.28
N THR A 4 -39.54 -4.31 34.10
CA THR A 4 -38.52 -5.20 33.56
C THR A 4 -37.23 -4.41 33.38
N LEU A 5 -36.20 -4.73 34.16
CA LEU A 5 -34.83 -4.31 33.88
C LEU A 5 -34.38 -5.02 32.59
N ALA A 6 -34.28 -4.26 31.50
CA ALA A 6 -33.69 -4.73 30.26
C ALA A 6 -32.24 -5.17 30.52
N ALA A 7 -31.92 -6.41 30.15
CA ALA A 7 -30.59 -7.01 30.23
C ALA A 7 -29.55 -6.20 29.41
N PRO A 8 -28.25 -6.25 29.77
CA PRO A 8 -27.22 -5.42 29.15
C PRO A 8 -26.82 -5.94 27.76
N ALA A 9 -27.60 -5.61 26.73
CA ALA A 9 -27.36 -6.05 25.36
C ALA A 9 -26.31 -5.20 24.60
N ARG A 10 -25.27 -4.64 25.23
CA ARG A 10 -24.40 -3.65 24.55
C ARG A 10 -22.89 -3.85 24.62
N ALA A 11 -22.35 -4.69 25.51
CA ALA A 11 -20.90 -4.94 25.54
C ALA A 11 -20.50 -6.14 24.68
N ASP A 12 -21.27 -7.23 24.74
CA ASP A 12 -20.94 -8.51 24.09
C ASP A 12 -21.22 -8.52 22.58
N GLN A 13 -22.08 -7.60 22.09
CA GLN A 13 -22.37 -7.40 20.66
C GLN A 13 -21.42 -6.40 19.98
N ALA A 14 -20.77 -5.52 20.76
CA ALA A 14 -19.80 -4.55 20.23
C ALA A 14 -18.50 -5.23 19.77
N ALA A 15 -18.08 -6.30 20.46
CA ALA A 15 -16.92 -7.10 20.08
C ALA A 15 -17.06 -7.80 18.71
N PRO A 16 -18.15 -8.54 18.41
CA PRO A 16 -18.33 -9.16 17.10
C PRO A 16 -18.52 -8.16 15.96
N GLU A 17 -19.15 -7.00 16.19
CA GLU A 17 -19.21 -5.96 15.17
C GLU A 17 -17.83 -5.34 14.88
N LEU A 18 -17.04 -5.07 15.92
CA LEU A 18 -15.66 -4.59 15.76
C LEU A 18 -14.82 -5.61 15.01
N LEU A 19 -14.91 -6.90 15.38
CA LEU A 19 -14.22 -7.99 14.68
C LEU A 19 -14.69 -8.11 13.23
N ALA A 20 -15.99 -7.95 12.94
CA ALA A 20 -16.51 -7.98 11.58
C ALA A 20 -15.99 -6.79 10.75
N ARG A 21 -15.95 -5.58 11.33
CA ARG A 21 -15.35 -4.38 10.71
C ARG A 21 -13.86 -4.57 10.47
N LEU A 22 -13.14 -5.12 11.45
CA LEU A 22 -11.71 -5.41 11.32
C LEU A 22 -11.46 -6.46 10.24
N ALA A 23 -12.22 -7.55 10.21
CA ALA A 23 -12.11 -8.58 9.18
C ALA A 23 -12.47 -8.05 7.78
N ALA A 24 -13.47 -7.16 7.68
CA ALA A 24 -13.80 -6.50 6.43
C ALA A 24 -12.68 -5.54 5.98
N ALA A 25 -12.07 -4.80 6.92
CA ALA A 25 -10.92 -3.95 6.64
C ALA A 25 -9.72 -4.77 6.20
N LEU A 26 -9.37 -5.84 6.93
CA LEU A 26 -8.28 -6.76 6.58
C LEU A 26 -8.48 -7.42 5.21
N ARG A 27 -9.71 -7.76 4.83
CA ARG A 27 -10.03 -8.29 3.48
C ARG A 27 -9.91 -7.25 2.37
N LYS A 28 -10.02 -5.97 2.69
CA LYS A 28 -9.82 -4.86 1.75
C LYS A 28 -8.35 -4.43 1.68
N MET A 29 -7.51 -4.92 2.59
CA MET A 29 -6.09 -4.63 2.53
C MET A 29 -5.49 -5.36 1.33
N ARG A 30 -4.89 -4.57 0.44
CA ARG A 30 -4.14 -5.11 -0.69
C ARG A 30 -3.06 -6.09 -0.24
N THR A 31 -3.03 -7.23 -0.89
CA THR A 31 -2.07 -8.30 -0.70
C THR A 31 -0.78 -7.98 -1.46
N LEU A 32 0.32 -8.62 -1.06
CA LEU A 32 1.58 -8.43 -1.76
C LEU A 32 1.52 -8.75 -3.28
N PRO A 33 0.81 -9.80 -3.73
CA PRO A 33 0.59 -10.01 -5.17
C PRO A 33 -0.08 -8.84 -5.89
N GLU A 34 -1.05 -8.16 -5.26
CA GLU A 34 -1.70 -6.98 -5.87
C GLU A 34 -0.73 -5.79 -5.99
N ILE A 35 0.19 -5.63 -5.02
CA ILE A 35 1.27 -4.63 -5.09
C ILE A 35 2.22 -4.95 -6.24
N LEU A 36 2.60 -6.22 -6.39
CA LEU A 36 3.48 -6.67 -7.48
C LEU A 36 2.85 -6.50 -8.86
N ASP A 37 1.53 -6.65 -8.97
CA ASP A 37 0.78 -6.44 -10.22
C ASP A 37 0.90 -4.98 -10.68
N ASP A 38 0.68 -4.02 -9.77
CA ASP A 38 0.82 -2.59 -10.09
C ASP A 38 2.26 -2.16 -10.39
N ILE A 39 3.24 -2.76 -9.71
CA ILE A 39 4.66 -2.60 -10.04
C ILE A 39 4.92 -3.15 -11.45
N GLY A 40 4.34 -4.30 -11.78
CA GLY A 40 4.40 -4.92 -13.09
C GLY A 40 3.84 -4.00 -14.19
N ASP A 41 2.61 -3.52 -14.00
CA ASP A 41 1.94 -2.58 -14.91
C ASP A 41 2.75 -1.30 -15.14
N ALA A 42 3.37 -0.77 -14.08
CA ALA A 42 4.18 0.43 -14.18
C ALA A 42 5.51 0.20 -14.93
N LEU A 43 6.12 -0.96 -14.74
CA LEU A 43 7.43 -1.31 -15.31
C LEU A 43 7.33 -2.02 -16.67
N ASP A 44 6.12 -2.38 -17.11
CA ASP A 44 5.93 -3.07 -18.38
C ASP A 44 6.51 -2.26 -19.56
N PRO A 45 7.22 -2.92 -20.50
CA PRO A 45 7.70 -2.28 -21.72
C PRO A 45 6.56 -1.61 -22.51
N GLN A 46 5.39 -2.22 -22.54
CA GLN A 46 4.17 -1.67 -23.09
C GLN A 46 3.52 -0.71 -22.07
N PRO A 47 3.38 0.58 -22.38
CA PRO A 47 2.78 1.52 -21.44
C PRO A 47 1.30 1.18 -21.21
N PRO A 48 0.78 1.36 -19.98
CA PRO A 48 -0.65 1.24 -19.69
C PRO A 48 -1.47 2.23 -20.52
N ALA A 49 -2.75 1.93 -20.70
CA ALA A 49 -3.65 2.84 -21.41
C ALA A 49 -3.75 4.17 -20.65
N ALA A 50 -3.94 5.29 -21.37
CA ALA A 50 -4.02 6.61 -20.73
C ALA A 50 -5.12 6.71 -19.65
N THR A 51 -6.18 5.91 -19.78
CA THR A 51 -7.28 5.80 -18.80
C THR A 51 -6.89 5.07 -17.52
N GLU A 52 -5.85 4.23 -17.55
CA GLU A 52 -5.41 3.39 -16.42
C GLU A 52 -4.26 4.05 -15.64
N VAL A 53 -3.55 4.99 -16.26
CA VAL A 53 -2.36 5.63 -15.68
C VAL A 53 -2.65 6.30 -14.34
N GLU A 54 -3.80 6.95 -14.19
CA GLU A 54 -4.17 7.61 -12.94
C GLU A 54 -4.44 6.61 -11.82
N ASP A 55 -5.15 5.53 -12.14
CA ASP A 55 -5.48 4.50 -11.17
C ASP A 55 -4.23 3.75 -10.73
N ILE A 56 -3.33 3.38 -11.66
CA ILE A 56 -2.05 2.72 -11.31
C ILE A 56 -1.19 3.68 -10.47
N HIS A 57 -1.17 4.98 -10.82
CA HIS A 57 -0.44 5.99 -10.06
C HIS A 57 -0.95 6.09 -8.61
N GLU A 58 -2.26 6.18 -8.41
CA GLU A 58 -2.85 6.26 -7.07
C GLU A 58 -2.55 4.99 -6.26
N ARG A 59 -2.72 3.81 -6.85
CA ARG A 59 -2.43 2.53 -6.18
C ARG A 59 -0.96 2.39 -5.81
N LEU A 60 -0.03 2.76 -6.69
CA LEU A 60 1.40 2.74 -6.39
C LEU A 60 1.78 3.69 -5.26
N ARG A 61 1.14 4.87 -5.19
CA ARG A 61 1.35 5.80 -4.07
C ARG A 61 0.90 5.18 -2.75
N GLU A 62 -0.30 4.60 -2.71
CA GLU A 62 -0.80 3.92 -1.51
C GLU A 62 0.10 2.74 -1.09
N ASP A 63 0.66 2.02 -2.05
CA ASP A 63 1.57 0.92 -1.79
C ASP A 63 2.92 1.40 -1.24
N LEU A 64 3.48 2.48 -1.79
CA LEU A 64 4.72 3.09 -1.30
C LEU A 64 4.57 3.58 0.14
N GLU A 65 3.48 4.29 0.45
CA GLU A 65 3.14 4.69 1.82
C GLU A 65 3.05 3.47 2.75
N ARG A 66 2.40 2.39 2.30
CA ARG A 66 2.26 1.16 3.08
C ARG A 66 3.60 0.47 3.32
N LEU A 67 4.45 0.34 2.29
CA LEU A 67 5.77 -0.28 2.41
C LEU A 67 6.66 0.54 3.37
N GLY A 68 6.58 1.86 3.33
CA GLY A 68 7.23 2.75 4.30
C GLY A 68 6.75 2.51 5.73
N ALA A 69 5.44 2.45 5.95
CA ALA A 69 4.87 2.17 7.27
C ALA A 69 5.28 0.78 7.81
N ILE A 70 5.38 -0.23 6.94
CA ILE A 70 5.89 -1.57 7.30
C ILE A 70 7.35 -1.49 7.74
N ALA A 71 8.19 -0.74 7.01
CA ALA A 71 9.60 -0.55 7.35
C ALA A 71 9.77 0.12 8.71
N GLU A 72 9.01 1.18 8.97
CA GLU A 72 8.97 1.90 10.24
C GLU A 72 8.53 1.00 11.39
N ALA A 73 7.42 0.28 11.22
CA ALA A 73 6.88 -0.62 12.25
C ALA A 73 7.83 -1.78 12.58
N ALA A 74 8.61 -2.24 11.60
CA ALA A 74 9.61 -3.27 11.79
C ALA A 74 10.93 -2.76 12.40
N GLY A 75 11.10 -1.44 12.54
CA GLY A 75 12.30 -0.83 13.12
C GLY A 75 13.56 -1.09 12.28
N ILE A 76 13.44 -1.08 10.96
CA ILE A 76 14.56 -1.42 10.06
C ILE A 76 15.63 -0.34 10.14
N GLY A 77 16.85 -0.74 10.51
CA GLY A 77 18.03 0.13 10.53
C GLY A 77 18.80 0.20 9.21
N ASP A 78 18.28 -0.36 8.12
CA ASP A 78 18.93 -0.36 6.81
C ASP A 78 18.87 1.05 6.18
N PRO A 79 20.01 1.74 5.99
CA PRO A 79 20.05 3.08 5.40
C PRO A 79 19.45 3.13 3.99
N GLU A 80 19.52 2.03 3.25
CA GLU A 80 19.00 1.96 1.89
C GLU A 80 17.46 2.00 1.86
N VAL A 81 16.82 1.35 2.83
CA VAL A 81 15.36 1.40 3.00
C VAL A 81 14.91 2.84 3.24
N TRP A 82 15.60 3.57 4.12
CA TRP A 82 15.28 4.98 4.38
C TRP A 82 15.54 5.89 3.18
N ARG A 83 16.60 5.62 2.40
CA ARG A 83 16.86 6.33 1.15
C ARG A 83 15.73 6.13 0.14
N LEU A 84 15.20 4.91 0.03
CA LEU A 84 14.09 4.59 -0.87
C LEU A 84 12.78 5.23 -0.40
N ILE A 85 12.50 5.22 0.91
CA ILE A 85 11.32 5.92 1.48
C ILE A 85 11.40 7.43 1.21
N ALA A 86 12.56 8.04 1.45
CA ALA A 86 12.75 9.46 1.13
C ALA A 86 12.56 9.74 -0.37
N ARG A 87 13.05 8.83 -1.23
CA ARG A 87 12.88 8.95 -2.68
C ARG A 87 11.41 8.81 -3.11
N ALA A 88 10.64 7.94 -2.46
CA ALA A 88 9.20 7.82 -2.68
C ALA A 88 8.50 9.15 -2.33
N ALA A 89 8.79 9.71 -1.16
CA ALA A 89 8.23 11.00 -0.74
C ALA A 89 8.59 12.16 -1.68
N GLU A 90 9.81 12.18 -2.24
CA GLU A 90 10.20 13.16 -3.26
C GLU A 90 9.38 13.03 -4.54
N LEU A 91 9.08 11.80 -4.97
CA LEU A 91 8.27 11.55 -6.16
C LEU A 91 6.81 11.95 -5.92
N GLU A 92 6.27 11.66 -4.75
CA GLU A 92 4.89 12.02 -4.36
C GLU A 92 4.68 13.53 -4.22
N ALA A 93 5.73 14.28 -3.88
CA ALA A 93 5.69 15.73 -3.83
C ALA A 93 5.63 16.40 -5.22
N VAL A 94 5.89 15.65 -6.30
CA VAL A 94 5.84 16.14 -7.67
C VAL A 94 4.43 15.93 -8.22
N GLU A 95 3.78 17.00 -8.68
CA GLU A 95 2.51 16.89 -9.39
C GLU A 95 2.65 15.98 -10.62
N LEU A 96 1.65 15.12 -10.81
CA LEU A 96 1.64 14.21 -11.96
C LEU A 96 1.66 15.02 -13.27
N PRO A 97 2.58 14.73 -14.22
CA PRO A 97 2.65 15.46 -15.49
C PRO A 97 1.34 15.42 -16.26
N GLN A 98 1.06 16.47 -17.03
CA GLN A 98 -0.18 16.55 -17.83
C GLN A 98 -0.07 15.74 -19.14
N ASP A 99 1.14 15.63 -19.70
CA ASP A 99 1.38 14.87 -20.92
C ASP A 99 1.54 13.37 -20.64
N HIS A 100 0.97 12.54 -21.50
CA HIS A 100 0.94 11.09 -21.31
C HIS A 100 2.36 10.49 -21.15
N HIS A 101 3.34 10.95 -21.92
CA HIS A 101 4.71 10.46 -21.82
C HIS A 101 5.33 10.76 -20.45
N GLY A 102 5.19 11.99 -19.96
CA GLY A 102 5.60 12.40 -18.63
C GLY A 102 4.95 11.57 -17.53
N ARG A 103 3.64 11.27 -17.66
CA ARG A 103 2.94 10.39 -16.72
C ARG A 103 3.52 8.98 -16.70
N ILE A 104 3.79 8.38 -17.87
CA ILE A 104 4.43 7.06 -17.96
C ILE A 104 5.83 7.06 -17.33
N VAL A 105 6.63 8.10 -17.59
CA VAL A 105 7.96 8.23 -16.99
C VAL A 105 7.88 8.39 -15.47
N HIS A 106 6.90 9.14 -14.97
CA HIS A 106 6.67 9.29 -13.54
C HIS A 106 6.26 7.96 -12.90
N LEU A 107 5.30 7.26 -13.51
CA LEU A 107 4.83 5.95 -13.07
C LEU A 107 5.97 4.92 -12.98
N ARG A 108 6.82 4.86 -14.01
CA ARG A 108 8.00 3.98 -14.02
C ARG A 108 8.97 4.28 -12.88
N LYS A 109 9.15 5.56 -12.52
CA LYS A 109 10.01 5.93 -11.39
C LYS A 109 9.43 5.45 -10.06
N GLN A 110 8.12 5.59 -9.87
CA GLN A 110 7.45 5.09 -8.67
C GLN A 110 7.48 3.57 -8.60
N GLY A 111 7.14 2.88 -9.71
CA GLY A 111 7.22 1.43 -9.80
C GLY A 111 8.62 0.89 -9.51
N ALA A 112 9.67 1.56 -9.99
CA ALA A 112 11.05 1.17 -9.68
C ALA A 112 11.39 1.32 -8.19
N VAL A 113 11.00 2.44 -7.56
CA VAL A 113 11.22 2.64 -6.12
C VAL A 113 10.41 1.63 -5.29
N ALA A 114 9.18 1.33 -5.69
CA ALA A 114 8.34 0.34 -5.03
C ALA A 114 8.96 -1.06 -5.13
N ASN A 115 9.46 -1.44 -6.30
CA ASN A 115 10.18 -2.71 -6.50
C ASN A 115 11.43 -2.80 -5.62
N ASP A 116 12.29 -1.79 -5.67
CA ASP A 116 13.54 -1.76 -4.90
C ASP A 116 13.26 -1.82 -3.39
N LEU A 117 12.26 -1.08 -2.92
CA LEU A 117 11.86 -1.09 -1.51
C LEU A 117 11.34 -2.47 -1.12
N LEU A 118 10.49 -3.07 -1.93
CA LEU A 118 9.96 -4.41 -1.68
C LEU A 118 11.06 -5.47 -1.63
N GLU A 119 12.01 -5.44 -2.57
CA GLU A 119 13.16 -6.33 -2.59
C GLU A 119 13.99 -6.19 -1.31
N ARG A 120 14.24 -4.95 -0.86
CA ARG A 120 14.98 -4.70 0.39
C ARG A 120 14.24 -5.19 1.62
N LEU A 121 12.93 -4.91 1.74
CA LEU A 121 12.10 -5.39 2.85
C LEU A 121 12.00 -6.92 2.89
N THR A 122 12.08 -7.55 1.72
CA THR A 122 12.15 -9.00 1.60
C THR A 122 13.51 -9.54 2.04
N ALA A 123 14.60 -8.89 1.62
CA ALA A 123 15.97 -9.25 2.01
C ALA A 123 16.21 -9.12 3.52
N THR A 124 15.58 -8.14 4.18
CA THR A 124 15.60 -7.98 5.64
C THR A 124 14.62 -8.89 6.37
N ARG A 125 13.87 -9.75 5.65
CA ARG A 125 12.81 -10.64 6.17
C ARG A 125 11.66 -9.91 6.88
N THR A 126 11.47 -8.63 6.58
CA THR A 126 10.35 -7.85 7.08
C THR A 126 9.06 -8.27 6.38
N ILE A 127 9.16 -8.54 5.08
CA ILE A 127 8.09 -9.09 4.26
C ILE A 127 8.48 -10.51 3.84
N LYS A 128 7.51 -11.43 3.88
CA LYS A 128 7.73 -12.80 3.42
C LYS A 128 7.87 -12.81 1.90
N GLN A 129 8.86 -13.54 1.39
CA GLN A 129 8.94 -13.86 -0.04
C GLN A 129 7.63 -14.52 -0.50
N VAL A 130 7.09 -14.02 -1.61
CA VAL A 130 6.06 -14.74 -2.36
C VAL A 130 6.81 -15.50 -3.45
N ALA A 131 6.67 -16.83 -3.42
CA ALA A 131 7.32 -17.75 -4.34
C ALA A 131 6.49 -17.92 -5.62
#